data_AF-A0A374UT17-F1
#
_entry.id   AF-A0A374UT17-F1
#
_cell.length_a   1.000
_cell.length_b   1.000
_cell.length_c   1.000
_cell.angle_alpha   90.00
_cell.angle_beta   90.00
_cell.angle_gamma   90.00
#
_symmetry.space_group_name_H-M   'P 1'
#
loop_
_entity.id
_entity.type
_entity.pdbx_description
1 polymer ?
#
loop_
_entity_poly.entity_id
_entity_poly.type
_entity_poly.pdbx_seq_one_letter_code
_entity_poly.pdbx_strand_id
1 'polypeptide(L)' 'MIVEGVTFNEEKVKKMKKRDFIDSHKGVYFLDRAIEEREKVLSSIYDDIASPNAPKQKKDDCIL' A
#
# COMPACT_ATOMS: atom_id res chain seq x y z
N MET A 1 -9.14 1.06 -3.36
CA MET A 1 -8.02 2.00 -3.11
C MET A 1 -7.16 2.11 -4.36
N ILE A 2 -6.73 3.32 -4.75
CA ILE A 2 -5.85 3.53 -5.91
C ILE A 2 -4.58 4.24 -5.43
N VAL A 3 -3.41 3.69 -5.73
CA VAL A 3 -2.11 4.24 -5.32
C VAL A 3 -1.19 4.27 -6.53
N GLU A 4 -0.73 5.47 -6.92
CA GLU A 4 0.17 5.68 -8.06
C GLU A 4 -0.31 5.00 -9.37
N GLY A 5 -1.63 5.02 -9.61
CA GLY A 5 -2.26 4.40 -10.79
C GLY A 5 -2.53 2.89 -10.66
N VAL A 6 -2.12 2.27 -9.55
CA VAL A 6 -2.43 0.86 -9.24
C VAL A 6 -3.71 0.77 -8.44
N THR A 7 -4.68 0.02 -8.97
CA THR A 7 -5.95 -0.23 -8.28
C THR A 7 -5.86 -1.49 -7.42
N PHE A 8 -6.04 -1.33 -6.11
CA PHE A 8 -6.08 -2.42 -5.14
C PHE A 8 -7.53 -2.75 -4.78
N ASN A 9 -7.87 -4.03 -4.90
CA ASN A 9 -9.15 -4.56 -4.45
C ASN A 9 -9.12 -4.73 -2.92
N GLU A 10 -9.83 -3.85 -2.22
CA GLU A 10 -9.83 -3.78 -0.76
C GLU A 10 -10.34 -5.07 -0.10
N GLU A 11 -11.39 -5.70 -0.66
CA GLU A 11 -11.92 -6.95 -0.12
C GLU A 11 -10.91 -8.09 -0.26
N LYS A 12 -10.20 -8.16 -1.39
CA LYS A 12 -9.19 -9.18 -1.62
C LYS A 12 -7.98 -8.98 -0.70
N VAL A 13 -7.55 -7.73 -0.54
CA VAL A 13 -6.43 -7.36 0.34
C VAL A 13 -6.76 -7.66 1.81
N LYS A 14 -7.98 -7.35 2.27
CA LYS A 14 -8.44 -7.68 3.64
C LYS A 14 -8.49 -9.19 3.92
N LYS A 15 -8.62 -10.04 2.88
CA LYS A 15 -8.68 -11.50 3.00
C LYS A 15 -7.30 -12.19 2.98
N MET A 16 -6.23 -11.47 2.63
CA MET A 16 -4.87 -12.01 2.60
C MET A 16 -4.04 -11.49 3.77
N LYS A 17 -2.95 -12.19 4.13
CA LYS A 17 -2.03 -11.69 5.15
C LYS A 17 -1.13 -10.62 4.56
N LYS A 18 -0.72 -9.65 5.37
CA LYS A 18 0.23 -8.59 5.00
C LYS A 18 1.49 -9.10 4.31
N ARG A 19 2.08 -10.18 4.85
CA ARG A 19 3.29 -10.80 4.27
C ARG A 19 3.03 -11.35 2.86
N ASP A 20 1.91 -12.03 2.66
CA ASP A 20 1.54 -12.61 1.36
C ASP A 20 1.21 -11.50 0.34
N PHE A 21 0.57 -10.42 0.80
CA PHE A 21 0.34 -9.23 -0.01
C PHE A 21 1.67 -8.64 -0.49
N ILE A 22 2.59 -8.34 0.42
CA ILE A 22 3.89 -7.74 0.07
C ILE A 22 4.67 -8.65 -0.88
N ASP A 23 4.78 -9.94 -0.58
CA ASP A 23 5.57 -10.88 -1.38
C ASP A 23 5.02 -11.05 -2.80
N SER A 24 3.69 -11.11 -2.94
CA SER A 24 3.03 -11.22 -4.25
C SER A 24 3.13 -9.94 -5.09
N HIS A 25 3.33 -8.78 -4.47
CA HIS A 25 3.24 -7.47 -5.15
C HIS A 25 4.61 -6.78 -5.33
N LYS A 26 5.63 -7.08 -4.50
CA LYS A 26 6.96 -6.43 -4.55
C LYS A 26 7.75 -6.70 -5.83
N GLY A 27 7.41 -7.78 -6.54
CA GLY A 27 7.98 -8.15 -7.84
C GLY A 27 7.17 -7.69 -9.05
N VAL A 28 6.01 -7.04 -8.84
CA VAL A 28 5.10 -6.62 -9.91
C VAL A 28 4.95 -5.09 -9.93
N TYR A 29 4.87 -4.46 -8.76
CA TYR A 29 4.65 -3.03 -8.60
C TYR A 29 5.87 -2.32 -8.03
N PHE A 30 5.98 -1.00 -8.31
CA PHE A 30 7.03 -0.12 -7.80
C PHE A 30 8.45 -0.61 -8.17
N LEU A 31 8.60 -1.23 -9.35
CA LEU A 31 9.85 -1.82 -9.83
C LEU A 31 10.98 -0.80 -10.04
N ASP A 32 10.63 0.48 -10.09
CA ASP A 32 11.52 1.63 -10.12
C ASP A 32 12.24 1.88 -8.78
N ARG A 33 11.74 1.33 -7.67
CA ARG A 33 12.31 1.53 -6.32
C ARG A 33 13.14 0.35 -5.86
N ALA A 34 13.94 0.53 -4.80
CA ALA A 34 14.62 -0.58 -4.12
C ALA A 34 13.62 -1.51 -3.42
N ILE A 35 13.94 -2.80 -3.29
CA ILE A 35 13.04 -3.81 -2.69
C ILE A 35 12.54 -3.37 -1.31
N GLU A 36 13.42 -2.83 -0.46
CA GLU A 36 13.05 -2.34 0.87
C GLU A 36 11.99 -1.24 0.83
N GLU A 37 12.11 -0.31 -0.11
CA GLU A 37 11.14 0.78 -0.29
C GLU A 37 9.80 0.23 -0.83
N ARG A 38 9.84 -0.77 -1.71
CA ARG A 38 8.62 -1.44 -2.20
C ARG A 38 7.88 -2.11 -1.05
N GLU A 39 8.61 -2.84 -0.20
CA GLU A 39 8.02 -3.52 0.95
C GLU A 39 7.41 -2.53 1.95
N LYS A 40 8.05 -1.37 2.19
CA LYS A 40 7.47 -0.29 3.03
C LYS A 40 6.20 0.29 2.43
N VAL A 41 6.19 0.61 1.14
CA VAL A 41 5.01 1.17 0.45
C VAL A 41 3.85 0.17 0.48
N LEU A 42 4.09 -1.08 0.10
CA LEU A 42 3.08 -2.14 0.13
C LEU A 42 2.58 -2.41 1.56
N SER A 43 3.48 -2.36 2.54
CA SER A 43 3.13 -2.47 3.96
C SER A 43 2.15 -1.37 4.38
N SER A 44 2.42 -0.12 4.03
CA SER A 44 1.55 1.02 4.32
C SER A 44 0.19 0.88 3.65
N ILE A 45 0.16 0.53 2.35
CA ILE A 45 -1.08 0.35 1.59
C ILE A 45 -1.93 -0.76 2.22
N TYR A 46 -1.31 -1.87 2.62
CA TYR A 46 -2.01 -2.94 3.29
C TYR A 46 -2.63 -2.45 4.60
N ASP A 47 -1.90 -1.71 5.42
CA ASP A 47 -2.41 -1.19 6.69
C ASP A 47 -3.55 -0.20 6.48
N ASP A 48 -3.46 0.68 5.47
CA ASP A 48 -4.54 1.62 5.11
C ASP A 48 -5.82 0.91 4.66
N ILE A 49 -5.68 -0.20 3.94
CA ILE A 49 -6.82 -1.00 3.47
C ILE A 49 -7.37 -1.87 4.59
N ALA A 50 -6.51 -2.56 5.34
CA ALA A 50 -6.89 -3.53 6.36
C ALA A 50 -7.37 -2.87 7.65
N SER A 51 -6.95 -1.64 7.93
CA SER A 51 -7.38 -0.89 9.11
C SER A 51 -8.65 -0.10 8.81
N PRO A 52 -9.81 -0.45 9.40
CA PRO A 52 -11.07 0.25 9.17
C PRO A 52 -11.10 1.67 9.77
N ASN A 53 -10.07 2.06 10.54
CA ASN A 53 -9.99 3.34 11.27
C ASN A 53 -8.69 4.12 11.02
N ALA A 54 -7.84 3.72 10.06
CA ALA A 54 -6.65 4.51 9.77
C ALA A 54 -7.09 5.89 9.23
N PRO A 55 -6.67 7.02 9.85
CA PRO A 55 -6.88 8.32 9.26
C PRO A 55 -6.12 8.32 7.94
N LYS A 56 -6.85 8.32 6.81
CA LYS A 56 -6.30 8.51 5.47
C LYS A 56 -5.33 9.68 5.60
N GLN A 57 -4.04 9.43 5.38
CA GLN A 57 -3.02 10.48 5.46
C GLN A 57 -3.49 11.62 4.55
N LYS A 58 -4.07 12.67 5.15
CA LYS A 58 -4.05 13.99 4.56
C LYS A 58 -2.56 14.27 4.50
N LYS A 59 -1.99 14.20 3.30
CA LYS A 59 -0.73 14.88 3.04
C LYS A 59 -1.00 16.29 3.50
N ASP A 60 -0.41 16.69 4.63
CA ASP A 60 -0.41 18.08 5.03
C ASP A 60 0.08 18.86 3.81
N ASP A 61 -0.85 19.59 3.20
CA ASP A 61 -0.52 20.61 2.22
C ASP A 61 0.58 21.45 2.87
N CYS A 62 1.79 21.38 2.32
CA CYS A 62 2.81 22.37 2.59
C CYS A 62 2.21 23.74 2.27
N ILE A 63 1.74 24.45 3.29
CA ILE A 63 1.47 25.88 3.19
C ILE A 63 2.82 26.57 3.45
N LEU A 64 3.38 27.01 2.32
CA LEU A 64 4.23 28.17 2.05
C LEU A 64 5.25 28.61 3.11
#